data_AF-A0AAN7IS90-F1
#
_entry.id   AF-A0AAN7IS90-F1
#
_cell.length_a   1.000
_cell.length_b   1.000
_cell.length_c   1.000
_cell.angle_alpha   90.00
_cell.angle_beta   90.00
_cell.angle_gamma   90.00
#
_symmetry.space_group_name_H-M   'P 1'
#
loop_
_entity.id
_entity.type
_entity.pdbx_description
1 polymer ?
#
loop_
_entity_poly.entity_id
_entity_poly.type
_entity_poly.pdbx_seq_one_letter_code
_entity_poly.pdbx_strand_id
1 'polypeptide(L)'
;MLGLGHFAQKIKALFIIYLSYVIDLNTQLNYFKNMETLLKHKLGEEEANTLLVKAVYLICIGSNDYFVPFTTNSSVLKSYSPEKYVNMVIGNLTTAIREIYKKGGRKYVFLGLPPAGCAPYIRALIPGNKSACMEELTTLAKLHNRALSKVLLKLESQLKGFKYSLADFYSFFIERINSPSKYGFTEGKIACFGSGPYRGIPSCGERSNEYKLCEKVSDFLFFDSVHPTEKTYQQFAELIWSGTPNITGPYNLKALFEQ
;
A
#
# COMPACT_ATOMS: atom_id res chain seq x y z
N MET A 1 12.21 -8.27 -1.72
CA MET A 1 12.30 -8.11 -0.25
C MET A 1 13.48 -7.24 0.18
N LEU A 2 13.67 -6.02 -0.38
CA LEU A 2 14.71 -5.08 0.11
C LEU A 2 14.19 -3.63 0.23
N GLY A 3 13.35 -3.16 -0.70
CA GLY A 3 12.89 -1.76 -0.72
C GLY A 3 12.00 -1.30 0.44
N LEU A 4 11.06 -2.13 0.92
CA LEU A 4 10.23 -1.78 2.09
C LEU A 4 10.93 -2.05 3.42
N GLY A 5 11.93 -2.94 3.45
CA GLY A 5 12.71 -3.24 4.65
C GLY A 5 13.65 -2.11 5.04
N HIS A 6 14.28 -1.43 4.07
CA HIS A 6 15.14 -0.27 4.32
C HIS A 6 14.35 1.00 4.69
N PHE A 7 13.15 1.20 4.13
CA PHE A 7 12.28 2.31 4.56
C PHE A 7 11.82 2.12 6.02
N ALA A 8 11.54 0.87 6.42
CA ALA A 8 11.13 0.51 7.79
C ALA A 8 12.26 0.58 8.83
N GLN A 9 13.53 0.38 8.44
CA GLN A 9 14.67 0.53 9.36
C GLN A 9 14.86 1.95 9.88
N LYS A 10 14.42 2.98 9.15
CA LYS A 10 14.37 4.36 9.65
C LYS A 10 13.15 4.67 10.53
N ILE A 11 12.14 3.78 10.57
CA ILE A 11 10.84 4.03 11.24
C ILE A 11 10.52 2.99 12.34
N LYS A 12 11.40 2.02 12.64
CA LYS A 12 11.14 0.93 13.63
C LYS A 12 9.81 0.20 13.37
N ALA A 13 9.55 -0.19 12.12
CA ALA A 13 8.40 -1.05 11.80
C ALA A 13 8.87 -2.50 11.56
N LEU A 14 8.23 -3.46 12.23
CA LEU A 14 8.51 -4.90 12.12
C LEU A 14 7.62 -5.52 11.04
N PHE A 15 8.17 -6.30 10.11
CA PHE A 15 7.38 -7.19 9.23
C PHE A 15 8.08 -8.54 9.07
N ILE A 16 7.31 -9.61 9.26
CA ILE A 16 7.64 -11.01 8.93
C ILE A 16 6.75 -11.39 7.73
N ILE A 17 7.31 -12.02 6.69
CA ILE A 17 6.52 -12.52 5.55
C ILE A 17 6.92 -13.96 5.18
N TYR A 18 5.94 -14.86 5.24
CA TYR A 18 5.80 -16.05 4.40
C TYR A 18 4.47 -15.94 3.65
N LEU A 19 4.41 -16.39 2.40
CA LEU A 19 3.29 -16.29 1.45
C LEU A 19 2.00 -17.08 1.84
N SER A 20 1.89 -17.51 3.10
CA SER A 20 0.69 -18.15 3.67
C SER A 20 0.18 -17.45 4.93
N TYR A 21 0.78 -16.34 5.36
CA TYR A 21 0.44 -15.64 6.59
C TYR A 21 0.52 -14.12 6.39
N VAL A 22 -0.30 -13.58 5.48
CA VAL A 22 -0.58 -12.14 5.52
C VAL A 22 -1.39 -11.89 6.80
N ILE A 23 -0.85 -11.07 7.69
CA ILE A 23 -1.53 -10.70 8.94
C ILE A 23 -2.72 -9.81 8.56
N ASP A 24 -3.94 -10.26 8.82
CA ASP A 24 -5.15 -9.51 8.48
C ASP A 24 -5.29 -8.25 9.36
N LEU A 25 -6.16 -7.32 8.94
CA LEU A 25 -6.35 -6.04 9.61
C LEU A 25 -6.76 -6.17 11.08
N ASN A 26 -7.60 -7.15 11.43
CA ASN A 26 -8.04 -7.33 12.82
C ASN A 26 -6.89 -7.83 13.67
N THR A 27 -6.07 -8.75 13.15
CA THR A 27 -4.88 -9.23 13.85
C THR A 27 -3.84 -8.11 14.02
N GLN A 28 -3.59 -7.28 12.99
CA GLN A 28 -2.73 -6.10 13.12
C GLN A 28 -3.24 -5.11 14.18
N LEU A 29 -4.56 -4.87 14.23
CA LEU A 29 -5.17 -4.02 15.24
C LEU A 29 -5.03 -4.60 16.66
N ASN A 30 -5.13 -5.93 16.82
CA ASN A 30 -4.90 -6.59 18.10
C ASN A 30 -3.43 -6.46 18.54
N TYR A 31 -2.47 -6.57 17.62
CA TYR A 31 -1.06 -6.30 17.92
C TYR A 31 -0.82 -4.86 18.35
N PHE A 32 -1.48 -3.89 17.71
CA PHE A 32 -1.45 -2.50 18.15
C PHE A 32 -2.00 -2.33 19.58
N LYS A 33 -3.14 -2.97 19.91
CA LYS A 33 -3.72 -2.94 21.26
C LYS A 33 -2.78 -3.56 22.31
N ASN A 34 -2.13 -4.68 21.97
CA ASN A 34 -1.15 -5.31 22.87
C ASN A 34 0.09 -4.41 23.07
N MET A 35 0.56 -3.77 22.01
CA MET A 35 1.68 -2.82 22.07
C MET A 35 1.33 -1.60 22.92
N GLU A 36 0.11 -1.06 22.81
CA GLU A 36 -0.38 0.03 23.66
C GLU A 36 -0.38 -0.34 25.15
N THR A 37 -0.91 -1.51 25.51
CA THR A 37 -0.86 -2.03 26.88
C THR A 37 0.57 -2.17 27.39
N LEU A 38 1.47 -2.68 26.56
CA LEU A 38 2.88 -2.85 26.92
C LEU A 38 3.58 -1.51 27.14
N LEU A 39 3.29 -0.50 26.31
CA LEU A 39 3.83 0.85 26.49
C LEU A 39 3.37 1.46 27.82
N LYS A 40 2.09 1.33 28.15
CA LYS A 40 1.56 1.82 29.44
C LYS A 40 2.21 1.14 30.64
N HIS A 41 2.44 -0.16 30.54
CA HIS A 41 3.15 -0.89 31.60
C HIS A 41 4.61 -0.44 31.76
N LYS A 42 5.30 -0.12 30.65
CA LYS A 42 6.73 0.21 30.67
C LYS A 42 7.03 1.67 30.99
N LEU A 43 6.21 2.60 30.49
CA LEU A 43 6.45 4.05 30.56
C LEU A 43 5.51 4.74 31.57
N GLY A 44 4.50 4.04 32.06
CA GLY A 44 3.39 4.66 32.77
C GLY A 44 2.35 5.26 31.81
N GLU A 45 1.17 5.56 32.34
CA GLU A 45 0.02 5.93 31.53
C GLU A 45 0.18 7.28 30.82
N GLU A 46 0.71 8.29 31.52
CA GLU A 46 0.88 9.64 30.98
C GLU A 46 1.88 9.70 29.81
N GLU A 47 3.06 9.10 30.00
CA GLU A 47 4.11 9.08 28.97
C GLU A 47 3.68 8.25 27.75
N ALA A 48 3.06 7.08 27.97
CA ALA A 48 2.54 6.24 26.89
C ALA A 48 1.44 6.96 26.09
N ASN A 49 0.50 7.63 26.76
CA ASN A 49 -0.55 8.41 26.08
C ASN A 49 0.06 9.57 25.27
N THR A 50 1.06 10.26 25.81
CA THR A 50 1.80 11.32 25.10
C THR A 50 2.47 10.77 23.85
N LEU A 51 3.12 9.60 23.94
CA LEU A 51 3.76 8.94 22.81
C LEU A 51 2.75 8.57 21.71
N LEU A 52 1.61 7.98 22.08
CA LEU A 52 0.55 7.58 21.13
C LEU A 52 -0.08 8.77 20.41
N VAL A 53 -0.28 9.89 21.10
CA VAL A 53 -0.79 11.14 20.49
C VAL A 53 0.22 11.75 19.52
N LYS A 54 1.51 11.70 19.85
CA LYS A 54 2.60 12.25 19.02
C LYS A 54 2.97 11.35 17.84
N ALA A 55 2.68 10.04 17.91
CA ALA A 55 3.00 9.08 16.87
C ALA A 55 2.29 9.39 15.54
N VAL A 56 2.91 8.94 14.44
CA VAL A 56 2.34 8.98 13.09
C VAL A 56 2.08 7.54 12.64
N TYR A 57 0.83 7.26 12.27
CA TYR A 57 0.36 5.93 11.91
C TYR A 57 0.33 5.77 10.40
N LEU A 58 1.29 5.02 9.85
CA LEU A 58 1.35 4.70 8.42
C LEU A 58 0.42 3.51 8.10
N ILE A 59 -0.53 3.73 7.21
CA ILE A 59 -1.56 2.77 6.82
C ILE A 59 -1.45 2.50 5.32
N CYS A 60 -1.00 1.30 4.99
CA CYS A 60 -0.89 0.77 3.63
C CYS A 60 -1.58 -0.59 3.57
N ILE A 61 -2.88 -0.58 3.30
CA ILE A 61 -3.72 -1.78 3.28
C ILE A 61 -4.84 -1.63 2.24
N GLY A 62 -5.40 -2.74 1.76
CA GLY A 62 -6.52 -2.74 0.82
C GLY A 62 -6.22 -3.43 -0.51
N SER A 63 -4.96 -3.40 -0.99
CA SER A 63 -4.62 -3.97 -2.31
C SER A 63 -4.98 -5.46 -2.42
N ASN A 64 -4.77 -6.22 -1.35
CA ASN A 64 -5.05 -7.66 -1.33
C ASN A 64 -6.55 -7.98 -1.39
N ASP A 65 -7.42 -7.10 -0.88
CA ASP A 65 -8.88 -7.29 -0.94
C ASP A 65 -9.40 -7.32 -2.38
N TYR A 66 -8.70 -6.67 -3.32
CA TYR A 66 -9.05 -6.70 -4.74
C TYR A 66 -8.19 -7.69 -5.53
N PHE A 67 -6.89 -7.74 -5.23
CA PHE A 67 -5.94 -8.57 -5.96
C PHE A 67 -6.19 -10.06 -5.72
N VAL A 68 -6.26 -10.52 -4.47
CA VAL A 68 -6.33 -11.96 -4.16
C VAL A 68 -7.60 -12.61 -4.71
N PRO A 69 -8.81 -12.04 -4.55
CA PRO A 69 -9.99 -12.63 -5.16
C PRO A 69 -9.92 -12.76 -6.67
N PHE A 70 -9.30 -11.77 -7.32
CA PHE A 70 -9.12 -11.75 -8.76
C PHE A 70 -8.23 -12.91 -9.23
N THR A 71 -7.23 -13.29 -8.43
CA THR A 71 -6.25 -14.33 -8.78
C THR A 71 -6.61 -15.74 -8.28
N THR A 72 -7.61 -15.89 -7.42
CA THR A 72 -7.96 -17.17 -6.76
C THR A 72 -9.28 -17.80 -7.22
N ASN A 73 -9.79 -17.42 -8.40
CA ASN A 73 -11.11 -17.84 -8.91
C ASN A 73 -12.26 -17.62 -7.89
N SER A 74 -12.10 -16.63 -7.01
CA SER A 74 -13.10 -16.29 -6.00
C SER A 74 -14.29 -15.61 -6.66
N SER A 75 -15.50 -16.00 -6.26
CA SER A 75 -16.73 -15.33 -6.72
C SER A 75 -17.03 -14.05 -5.95
N VAL A 76 -16.26 -13.70 -4.91
CA VAL A 76 -16.61 -12.58 -4.01
C VAL A 76 -16.75 -11.24 -4.75
N LEU A 77 -15.89 -10.95 -5.75
CA LEU A 77 -16.00 -9.73 -6.57
C LEU A 77 -17.23 -9.75 -7.49
N LYS A 78 -17.77 -10.93 -7.80
CA LYS A 78 -19.00 -11.12 -8.59
C LYS A 78 -20.26 -11.13 -7.72
N SER A 79 -20.13 -11.46 -6.43
CA SER A 79 -21.25 -11.53 -5.47
C SER A 79 -21.76 -10.16 -5.01
N TYR A 80 -21.04 -9.08 -5.29
CA TYR A 80 -21.38 -7.71 -4.90
C TYR A 80 -21.18 -6.77 -6.08
N SER A 81 -21.92 -5.63 -6.10
CA SER A 81 -21.52 -4.55 -6.99
C SER A 81 -20.15 -4.00 -6.58
N PRO A 82 -19.35 -3.46 -7.53
CA PRO A 82 -18.06 -2.86 -7.22
C PRO A 82 -18.12 -1.83 -6.08
N GLU A 83 -19.12 -0.95 -6.07
CA GLU A 83 -19.29 0.05 -5.01
C GLU A 83 -19.59 -0.59 -3.66
N LYS A 84 -20.44 -1.62 -3.63
CA LYS A 84 -20.79 -2.31 -2.38
C LYS A 84 -19.57 -3.00 -1.77
N TYR A 85 -18.78 -3.70 -2.59
CA TYR A 85 -17.56 -4.35 -2.13
C TYR A 85 -16.52 -3.33 -1.63
N VAL A 86 -16.28 -2.25 -2.39
CA VAL A 86 -15.39 -1.17 -1.97
C VAL A 86 -15.83 -0.55 -0.64
N ASN A 87 -17.13 -0.30 -0.47
CA ASN A 87 -17.66 0.24 0.78
C ASN A 87 -17.47 -0.71 1.97
N MET A 88 -17.51 -2.03 1.76
CA MET A 88 -17.18 -3.00 2.82
C MET A 88 -15.71 -2.91 3.23
N VAL A 89 -14.78 -2.87 2.27
CA VAL A 89 -13.33 -2.73 2.53
C VAL A 89 -13.04 -1.42 3.27
N ILE A 90 -13.59 -0.30 2.79
CA ILE A 90 -13.44 1.01 3.43
C ILE A 90 -14.10 1.04 4.81
N GLY A 91 -15.24 0.37 4.98
CA GLY A 91 -15.91 0.24 6.28
C GLY A 91 -15.05 -0.46 7.32
N ASN A 92 -14.42 -1.58 6.95
CA ASN A 92 -13.49 -2.31 7.82
C ASN A 92 -12.29 -1.44 8.21
N LEU A 93 -11.69 -0.75 7.24
CA LEU A 93 -10.60 0.19 7.48
C LEU A 93 -11.01 1.32 8.42
N THR A 94 -12.20 1.90 8.21
CA THR A 94 -12.75 2.98 9.04
C THR A 94 -12.91 2.52 10.49
N THR A 95 -13.39 1.30 10.72
CA THR A 95 -13.51 0.71 12.04
C THR A 95 -12.15 0.61 12.73
N ALA A 96 -11.13 0.11 12.04
CA ALA A 96 -9.78 0.02 12.59
C ALA A 96 -9.19 1.41 12.93
N ILE A 97 -9.39 2.41 12.07
CA ILE A 97 -8.95 3.80 12.33
C ILE A 97 -9.60 4.34 13.60
N ARG A 98 -10.91 4.12 13.80
CA ARG A 98 -11.62 4.55 15.01
C ARG A 98 -11.09 3.86 16.25
N GLU A 99 -10.71 2.59 16.17
CA GLU A 99 -10.10 1.87 17.29
C GLU A 99 -8.71 2.43 17.64
N ILE A 100 -7.87 2.74 16.66
CA ILE A 100 -6.57 3.41 16.88
C ILE A 100 -6.79 4.80 17.49
N TYR A 101 -7.79 5.55 17.00
CA TYR A 101 -8.12 6.87 17.52
C TYR A 101 -8.58 6.85 18.98
N LYS A 102 -9.40 5.86 19.37
CA LYS A 102 -9.82 5.63 20.77
C LYS A 102 -8.62 5.39 21.70
N LYS A 103 -7.50 4.89 21.17
CA LYS A 103 -6.25 4.66 21.90
C LYS A 103 -5.26 5.82 21.82
N GLY A 104 -5.71 7.00 21.36
CA GLY A 104 -4.90 8.21 21.34
C GLY A 104 -4.29 8.55 19.98
N GLY A 105 -4.45 7.70 18.96
CA GLY A 105 -3.92 8.02 17.63
C GLY A 105 -4.56 9.29 17.04
N ARG A 106 -3.72 10.19 16.52
CA ARG A 106 -4.17 11.48 15.95
C ARG A 106 -3.66 11.76 14.54
N LYS A 107 -2.48 11.27 14.18
CA LYS A 107 -1.80 11.62 12.93
C LYS A 107 -1.63 10.39 12.06
N TYR A 108 -2.23 10.39 10.87
CA TYR A 108 -2.30 9.23 9.99
C TYR A 108 -1.70 9.52 8.62
N VAL A 109 -1.07 8.53 8.01
CA VAL A 109 -0.61 8.59 6.63
C VAL A 109 -1.23 7.41 5.90
N PHE A 110 -2.06 7.70 4.91
CA PHE A 110 -2.70 6.69 4.07
C PHE A 110 -2.02 6.67 2.71
N LEU A 111 -1.75 5.48 2.22
CA LEU A 111 -1.39 5.27 0.82
C LEU A 111 -2.67 4.87 0.10
N GLY A 112 -3.05 5.61 -0.95
CA GLY A 112 -4.07 5.12 -1.88
C GLY A 112 -3.62 3.81 -2.53
N LEU A 113 -4.54 3.11 -3.17
CA LEU A 113 -4.19 1.93 -3.95
C LEU A 113 -3.40 2.30 -5.21
N PRO A 114 -2.36 1.52 -5.55
CA PRO A 114 -1.67 1.64 -6.82
C PRO A 114 -2.58 1.21 -7.98
N PRO A 115 -2.20 1.42 -9.25
CA PRO A 115 -2.92 0.87 -10.40
C PRO A 115 -2.73 -0.65 -10.47
N ALA A 116 -3.40 -1.40 -9.59
CA ALA A 116 -3.20 -2.84 -9.41
C ALA A 116 -3.40 -3.64 -10.71
N GLY A 117 -4.31 -3.21 -11.58
CA GLY A 117 -4.53 -3.81 -12.89
C GLY A 117 -3.32 -3.72 -13.84
N CYS A 118 -2.33 -2.88 -13.53
CA CYS A 118 -1.12 -2.69 -14.31
C CYS A 118 0.08 -3.50 -13.78
N ALA A 119 -0.05 -4.25 -12.69
CA ALA A 119 1.02 -5.08 -12.15
C ALA A 119 1.46 -6.14 -13.20
N PRO A 120 2.77 -6.47 -13.29
CA PRO A 120 3.25 -7.48 -14.26
C PRO A 120 2.49 -8.81 -14.20
N TYR A 121 2.15 -9.28 -12.99
CA TYR A 121 1.32 -10.48 -12.78
C TYR A 121 -0.03 -10.37 -13.50
N ILE A 122 -0.76 -9.26 -13.30
CA ILE A 122 -2.07 -9.07 -13.91
C ILE A 122 -1.97 -8.94 -15.43
N ARG A 123 -0.93 -8.26 -15.93
CA ARG A 123 -0.68 -8.16 -17.37
C ARG A 123 -0.45 -9.53 -18.00
N ALA A 124 0.26 -10.42 -17.32
CA ALA A 124 0.51 -11.78 -17.79
C ALA A 124 -0.77 -12.63 -17.89
N LEU A 125 -1.84 -12.27 -17.18
CA LEU A 125 -3.15 -12.94 -17.27
C LEU A 125 -4.03 -12.43 -18.42
N ILE A 126 -3.69 -11.31 -19.06
CA ILE A 126 -4.51 -10.72 -20.13
C ILE A 126 -4.27 -11.47 -21.45
N PRO A 127 -5.32 -12.07 -22.07
CA PRO A 127 -5.17 -12.77 -23.34
C PRO A 127 -4.64 -11.87 -24.46
N GLY A 128 -3.77 -12.41 -25.30
CA GLY A 128 -3.20 -11.70 -26.44
C GLY A 128 -2.08 -10.71 -26.10
N ASN A 129 -1.56 -10.73 -24.87
CA ASN A 129 -0.38 -9.97 -24.44
C ASN A 129 -0.45 -8.46 -24.72
N LYS A 130 -1.67 -7.89 -24.79
CA LYS A 130 -1.86 -6.46 -25.00
C LYS A 130 -1.21 -5.74 -23.81
N SER A 131 -0.41 -4.71 -24.06
CA SER A 131 0.23 -3.89 -23.01
C SER A 131 -0.75 -3.06 -22.17
N ALA A 132 -2.02 -3.47 -22.14
CA ALA A 132 -3.10 -2.89 -21.38
C ALA A 132 -3.01 -3.29 -19.91
N CYS A 133 -3.54 -2.41 -19.06
CA CYS A 133 -3.88 -2.78 -17.69
C CYS A 133 -5.27 -3.41 -17.68
N MET A 134 -5.54 -4.25 -16.70
CA MET A 134 -6.86 -4.83 -16.53
C MET A 134 -7.85 -3.79 -16.01
N GLU A 135 -8.91 -3.56 -16.77
CA GLU A 135 -9.87 -2.48 -16.53
C GLU A 135 -10.66 -2.68 -15.23
N GLU A 136 -11.10 -3.91 -14.94
CA GLU A 136 -11.88 -4.22 -13.73
C GLU A 136 -11.13 -3.85 -12.45
N LEU A 137 -9.89 -4.33 -12.29
CA LEU A 137 -9.03 -3.98 -11.15
C LEU A 137 -8.67 -2.49 -11.13
N THR A 138 -8.50 -1.88 -12.30
CA THR A 138 -8.25 -0.43 -12.40
C THR A 138 -9.44 0.38 -11.89
N THR A 139 -10.65 -0.03 -12.22
CA THR A 139 -11.90 0.59 -11.76
C THR A 139 -12.07 0.44 -10.26
N LEU A 140 -11.85 -0.77 -9.72
CA LEU A 140 -11.91 -1.01 -8.27
C LEU A 140 -10.90 -0.16 -7.49
N ALA A 141 -9.66 -0.05 -7.97
CA ALA A 141 -8.65 0.80 -7.34
C ALA A 141 -9.05 2.29 -7.31
N LYS A 142 -9.59 2.81 -8.41
CA LYS A 142 -10.10 4.19 -8.49
C LYS A 142 -11.29 4.43 -7.57
N LEU A 143 -12.24 3.47 -7.51
CA LEU A 143 -13.38 3.53 -6.60
C LEU A 143 -12.93 3.53 -5.14
N HIS A 144 -11.99 2.66 -4.77
CA HIS A 144 -11.39 2.62 -3.44
C HIS A 144 -10.77 3.97 -3.08
N ASN A 145 -9.91 4.53 -3.93
CA ASN A 145 -9.21 5.78 -3.64
C ASN A 145 -10.18 6.94 -3.45
N ARG A 146 -11.25 7.00 -4.25
CA ARG A 146 -12.33 7.99 -4.09
C ARG A 146 -13.10 7.79 -2.79
N ALA A 147 -13.44 6.55 -2.43
CA ALA A 147 -14.16 6.25 -1.20
C ALA A 147 -13.32 6.54 0.05
N LEU A 148 -12.02 6.18 0.02
CA LEU A 148 -11.06 6.48 1.06
C LEU A 148 -10.96 7.99 1.30
N SER A 149 -10.74 8.79 0.24
CA SER A 149 -10.68 10.26 0.34
C SER A 149 -11.93 10.85 1.00
N LYS A 150 -13.13 10.41 0.58
CA LYS A 150 -14.40 10.87 1.19
C LYS A 150 -14.51 10.51 2.68
N VAL A 151 -14.10 9.31 3.06
CA VAL A 151 -14.14 8.87 4.46
C VAL A 151 -13.13 9.63 5.31
N LEU A 152 -11.94 9.92 4.81
CA LEU A 152 -10.94 10.67 5.57
C LEU A 152 -11.41 12.10 5.86
N LEU A 153 -12.02 12.78 4.89
CA LEU A 153 -12.67 14.09 5.10
C LEU A 153 -13.77 14.03 6.16
N LYS A 154 -14.58 12.96 6.15
CA LYS A 154 -15.62 12.74 7.16
C LYS A 154 -15.03 12.45 8.54
N LEU A 155 -13.92 11.72 8.63
CA LEU A 155 -13.27 11.44 9.91
C LEU A 155 -12.65 12.71 10.49
N GLU A 156 -12.01 13.54 9.66
CA GLU A 156 -11.45 14.84 10.07
C GLU A 156 -12.53 15.76 10.67
N SER A 157 -13.73 15.83 10.07
CA SER A 157 -14.82 16.66 10.61
C SER A 157 -15.47 16.09 11.88
N GLN A 158 -15.37 14.78 12.11
CA GLN A 158 -16.01 14.10 13.24
C GLN A 158 -15.07 13.88 14.44
N LEU A 159 -13.76 13.80 14.21
CA LEU A 159 -12.78 13.38 15.19
C LEU A 159 -11.83 14.54 15.51
N LYS A 160 -11.97 15.12 16.70
CA LYS A 160 -11.15 16.25 17.15
C LYS A 160 -9.66 15.90 17.13
N GLY A 161 -8.88 16.69 16.40
CA GLY A 161 -7.43 16.51 16.28
C GLY A 161 -7.01 15.36 15.36
N PHE A 162 -7.95 14.76 14.62
CA PHE A 162 -7.62 13.83 13.54
C PHE A 162 -6.96 14.58 12.39
N LYS A 163 -5.70 14.24 12.11
CA LYS A 163 -4.91 14.78 11.01
C LYS A 163 -4.51 13.62 10.12
N TYR A 164 -4.62 13.81 8.81
CA TYR A 164 -4.23 12.77 7.87
C TYR A 164 -3.43 13.31 6.70
N SER A 165 -2.64 12.43 6.09
CA SER A 165 -2.07 12.58 4.76
C SER A 165 -2.62 11.44 3.90
N LEU A 166 -2.99 11.72 2.67
CA LEU A 166 -3.33 10.73 1.66
C LEU A 166 -2.35 10.90 0.49
N ALA A 167 -1.49 9.90 0.30
CA ALA A 167 -0.54 9.85 -0.79
C ALA A 167 -1.18 9.25 -2.05
N ASP A 168 -1.11 9.96 -3.17
CA ASP A 168 -1.60 9.50 -4.47
C ASP A 168 -0.65 8.46 -5.08
N PHE A 169 -0.76 7.24 -4.56
CA PHE A 169 0.02 6.11 -5.03
C PHE A 169 -0.35 5.70 -6.45
N TYR A 170 -1.59 6.00 -6.88
CA TYR A 170 -2.09 5.62 -8.18
C TYR A 170 -1.38 6.39 -9.29
N SER A 171 -1.41 7.73 -9.21
CA SER A 171 -0.78 8.61 -10.21
C SER A 171 0.73 8.44 -10.19
N PHE A 172 1.34 8.30 -9.00
CA PHE A 172 2.77 8.03 -8.83
C PHE A 172 3.27 6.87 -9.72
N PHE A 173 2.53 5.76 -9.74
CA PHE A 173 2.89 4.60 -10.57
C PHE A 173 2.52 4.79 -12.03
N ILE A 174 1.33 5.32 -12.35
CA ILE A 174 0.90 5.48 -13.74
C ILE A 174 1.91 6.32 -14.53
N GLU A 175 2.41 7.41 -13.95
CA GLU A 175 3.44 8.24 -14.59
C GLU A 175 4.72 7.47 -14.87
N ARG A 176 5.19 6.66 -13.91
CA ARG A 176 6.40 5.86 -14.03
C ARG A 176 6.27 4.66 -14.96
N ILE A 177 5.09 4.06 -15.01
CA ILE A 177 4.77 2.96 -15.94
C ILE A 177 4.75 3.49 -17.39
N ASN A 178 4.17 4.67 -17.59
CA ASN A 178 3.98 5.25 -18.93
C ASN A 178 5.16 6.07 -19.42
N SER A 179 6.01 6.58 -18.53
CA SER A 179 7.19 7.39 -18.85
C SER A 179 8.41 6.99 -18.00
N PRO A 180 8.84 5.71 -18.01
CA PRO A 180 9.88 5.22 -17.11
C PRO A 180 11.19 6.01 -17.20
N SER A 181 11.59 6.42 -18.42
CA SER A 181 12.82 7.17 -18.66
C SER A 181 12.88 8.52 -17.94
N LYS A 182 11.73 9.20 -17.79
CA LYS A 182 11.64 10.47 -17.02
C LYS A 182 12.00 10.31 -15.54
N TYR A 183 11.84 9.10 -15.01
CA TYR A 183 12.11 8.78 -13.60
C TYR A 183 13.35 7.88 -13.46
N GLY A 184 14.15 7.77 -14.52
CA GLY A 184 15.40 7.02 -14.53
C GLY A 184 15.24 5.50 -14.61
N PHE A 185 14.11 4.99 -15.09
CA PHE A 185 13.91 3.57 -15.39
C PHE A 185 14.01 3.33 -16.90
N THR A 186 14.54 2.18 -17.31
CA THR A 186 14.47 1.72 -18.70
C THR A 186 13.21 0.90 -18.94
N GLU A 187 12.66 0.27 -17.89
CA GLU A 187 11.52 -0.63 -18.00
C GLU A 187 10.48 -0.36 -16.89
N GLY A 188 9.24 -0.08 -17.31
CA GLY A 188 8.13 0.31 -16.43
C GLY A 188 7.00 -0.72 -16.31
N LYS A 189 6.98 -1.77 -17.14
CA LYS A 189 5.86 -2.73 -17.28
C LYS A 189 6.29 -4.18 -17.06
N ILE A 190 7.55 -4.52 -17.32
CA ILE A 190 8.12 -5.86 -17.12
C ILE A 190 8.82 -5.89 -15.75
N ALA A 191 8.72 -7.00 -15.01
CA ALA A 191 9.45 -7.17 -13.76
C ALA A 191 10.94 -7.44 -13.99
N CYS A 192 11.80 -7.12 -13.01
CA CYS A 192 13.21 -7.53 -13.06
C CYS A 192 13.35 -9.05 -12.92
N PHE A 193 12.64 -9.64 -11.96
CA PHE A 193 12.66 -11.06 -11.62
C PHE A 193 11.30 -11.71 -11.88
N GLY A 194 11.29 -12.86 -12.56
CA GLY A 194 10.09 -13.65 -12.82
C GLY A 194 10.19 -14.46 -14.10
N SER A 195 9.09 -15.09 -14.51
CA SER A 195 9.02 -15.84 -15.77
C SER A 195 7.77 -15.51 -16.60
N GLY A 196 7.72 -16.04 -17.83
CA GLY A 196 6.61 -15.79 -18.75
C GLY A 196 6.45 -14.35 -19.23
N PRO A 197 5.29 -14.00 -19.81
CA PRO A 197 4.96 -12.65 -20.25
C PRO A 197 5.13 -11.62 -19.11
N TYR A 198 5.70 -10.46 -19.42
CA TYR A 198 6.03 -9.38 -18.45
C TYR A 198 6.88 -9.81 -17.25
N ARG A 199 7.46 -11.02 -17.25
CA ARG A 199 8.02 -11.67 -16.05
C ARG A 199 7.00 -11.68 -14.89
N GLY A 200 5.72 -11.81 -15.26
CA GLY A 200 4.58 -11.75 -14.35
C GLY A 200 4.26 -13.06 -13.67
N ILE A 201 4.79 -14.20 -14.13
CA ILE A 201 4.55 -15.49 -13.48
C ILE A 201 5.50 -15.60 -12.26
N PRO A 202 4.97 -15.79 -11.04
CA PRO A 202 5.80 -15.93 -9.85
C PRO A 202 6.67 -17.19 -9.96
N SER A 203 7.99 -17.00 -9.86
CA SER A 203 8.99 -18.07 -10.05
C SER A 203 9.94 -18.23 -8.85
N CYS A 204 9.61 -17.64 -7.68
CA CYS A 204 10.37 -17.86 -6.44
C CYS A 204 9.92 -19.14 -5.73
N GLY A 205 10.88 -19.91 -5.20
CA GLY A 205 10.64 -21.11 -4.38
C GLY A 205 10.51 -22.41 -5.22
N GLU A 206 10.11 -23.51 -4.58
CA GLU A 206 10.02 -24.87 -5.18
C GLU A 206 9.04 -25.00 -6.37
N ARG A 207 8.37 -23.92 -6.78
CA ARG A 207 7.32 -23.94 -7.80
C ARG A 207 7.84 -23.85 -9.24
N SER A 208 9.09 -23.44 -9.47
CA SER A 208 9.69 -23.38 -10.81
C SER A 208 11.20 -23.07 -10.74
N ASN A 209 12.01 -23.77 -11.54
CA ASN A 209 13.42 -23.43 -11.79
C ASN A 209 13.60 -22.49 -12.99
N GLU A 210 12.53 -22.18 -13.73
CA GLU A 210 12.58 -21.26 -14.87
C GLU A 210 12.25 -19.84 -14.42
N TYR A 211 13.28 -19.00 -14.36
CA TYR A 211 13.16 -17.57 -14.09
C TYR A 211 14.15 -16.77 -14.94
N LYS A 212 13.84 -15.49 -15.12
CA LYS A 212 14.76 -14.48 -15.62
C LYS A 212 15.00 -13.46 -14.53
N LEU A 213 16.25 -13.03 -14.40
CA LEU A 213 16.67 -11.93 -13.54
C LEU A 213 17.31 -10.85 -14.42
N CYS A 214 16.99 -9.58 -14.17
CA CYS A 214 17.61 -8.46 -14.86
C CYS A 214 19.03 -8.21 -14.34
N GLU A 215 19.92 -7.67 -15.18
CA GLU A 215 21.30 -7.34 -14.77
C GLU A 215 21.34 -6.22 -13.72
N LYS A 216 20.47 -5.22 -13.87
CA LYS A 216 20.45 -4.03 -13.01
C LYS A 216 19.03 -3.72 -12.51
N VAL A 217 18.77 -4.08 -11.25
CA VAL A 217 17.47 -3.92 -10.59
C VAL A 217 16.98 -2.46 -10.61
N SER A 218 17.87 -1.49 -10.47
CA SER A 218 17.51 -0.06 -10.43
C SER A 218 17.01 0.49 -11.76
N ASP A 219 17.13 -0.25 -12.85
CA ASP A 219 16.64 0.16 -14.17
C ASP A 219 15.17 -0.24 -14.37
N PHE A 220 14.62 -1.10 -13.49
CA PHE A 220 13.26 -1.60 -13.55
C PHE A 220 12.37 -0.93 -12.48
N LEU A 221 11.12 -0.67 -12.83
CA LEU A 221 10.12 -0.17 -11.88
C LEU A 221 9.67 -1.26 -10.90
N PHE A 222 9.50 -2.49 -11.40
CA PHE A 222 9.06 -3.67 -10.65
C PHE A 222 10.21 -4.64 -10.39
N PHE A 223 10.36 -5.07 -9.13
CA PHE A 223 11.32 -6.10 -8.76
C PHE A 223 10.80 -7.48 -9.16
N ASP A 224 9.60 -7.83 -8.69
CA ASP A 224 8.92 -9.07 -9.03
C ASP A 224 7.56 -8.79 -9.70
N SER A 225 6.73 -9.81 -9.85
CA SER A 225 5.48 -9.73 -10.58
C SER A 225 4.43 -8.78 -9.97
N VAL A 226 4.60 -8.33 -8.73
CA VAL A 226 3.66 -7.42 -8.06
C VAL A 226 4.34 -6.30 -7.27
N HIS A 227 5.59 -6.48 -6.83
CA HIS A 227 6.29 -5.54 -5.97
C HIS A 227 7.26 -4.64 -6.75
N PRO A 228 7.26 -3.32 -6.48
CA PRO A 228 8.25 -2.35 -6.97
C PRO A 228 9.68 -2.64 -6.52
N THR A 229 10.65 -2.07 -7.25
CA THR A 229 12.06 -2.03 -6.84
C THR A 229 12.31 -1.05 -5.71
N GLU A 230 13.46 -1.17 -5.05
CA GLU A 230 13.91 -0.25 -4.01
C GLU A 230 13.95 1.20 -4.51
N LYS A 231 14.50 1.44 -5.71
CA LYS A 231 14.52 2.78 -6.31
C LYS A 231 13.13 3.38 -6.44
N THR A 232 12.14 2.58 -6.84
CA THR A 232 10.75 3.02 -6.91
C THR A 232 10.21 3.40 -5.54
N TYR A 233 10.44 2.56 -4.52
CA TYR A 233 10.04 2.87 -3.15
C TYR A 233 10.75 4.09 -2.58
N GLN A 234 12.03 4.30 -2.89
CA GLN A 234 12.77 5.49 -2.49
C GLN A 234 12.15 6.76 -3.07
N GLN A 235 11.87 6.77 -4.38
CA GLN A 235 11.21 7.92 -5.02
C GLN A 235 9.83 8.20 -4.40
N PHE A 236 9.08 7.15 -4.05
CA PHE A 236 7.79 7.33 -3.40
C PHE A 236 7.91 7.84 -1.96
N ALA A 237 8.89 7.33 -1.22
CA ALA A 237 9.21 7.77 0.14
C ALA A 237 9.57 9.25 0.20
N GLU A 238 10.42 9.73 -0.73
CA GLU A 238 10.78 11.14 -0.85
C GLU A 238 9.55 12.01 -1.12
N LEU A 239 8.64 11.54 -1.98
CA LEU A 239 7.37 12.22 -2.26
C LEU A 239 6.42 12.22 -1.06
N ILE A 240 6.31 11.12 -0.32
CA ILE A 240 5.47 11.10 0.90
C ILE A 240 6.05 12.03 1.97
N TRP A 241 7.38 12.08 2.08
CA TRP A 241 8.08 12.89 3.07
C TRP A 241 7.79 14.39 2.89
N SER A 242 8.01 14.92 1.69
CA SER A 242 7.97 16.37 1.44
C SER A 242 7.21 16.79 0.18
N GLY A 243 6.35 15.92 -0.35
CA GLY A 243 5.54 16.20 -1.53
C GLY A 243 4.57 17.37 -1.33
N THR A 244 4.18 17.97 -2.46
CA THR A 244 3.16 19.03 -2.49
C THR A 244 1.77 18.47 -2.17
N PRO A 245 0.80 19.31 -1.74
CA PRO A 245 -0.57 18.88 -1.45
C PRO A 245 -1.29 18.12 -2.59
N ASN A 246 -0.88 18.34 -3.84
CA ASN A 246 -1.41 17.62 -5.00
C ASN A 246 -0.98 16.13 -5.07
N ILE A 247 0.09 15.77 -4.35
CA ILE A 247 0.66 14.41 -4.32
C ILE A 247 0.37 13.76 -2.96
N THR A 248 0.51 14.52 -1.88
CA THR A 248 0.24 14.09 -0.51
C THR A 248 -0.51 15.20 0.22
N GLY A 249 -1.81 15.00 0.46
CA GLY A 249 -2.67 16.04 1.05
C GLY A 249 -3.60 15.50 2.15
N PRO A 250 -4.10 16.36 3.06
CA PRO A 250 -3.79 17.80 3.18
C PRO A 250 -2.39 18.09 3.76
N TYR A 251 -1.78 17.16 4.48
CA TYR A 251 -0.40 17.26 4.97
C TYR A 251 0.52 16.32 4.20
N ASN A 252 1.81 16.64 4.11
CA ASN A 252 2.85 15.63 3.84
C ASN A 252 3.35 15.02 5.17
N LEU A 253 4.14 13.96 5.08
CA LEU A 253 4.59 13.22 6.27
C LEU A 253 5.46 14.09 7.18
N LYS A 254 6.36 14.91 6.63
CA LYS A 254 7.18 15.85 7.40
C LYS A 254 6.31 16.78 8.24
N ALA A 255 5.28 17.39 7.64
CA ALA A 255 4.36 18.29 8.32
C ALA A 255 3.54 17.60 9.43
N LEU A 256 3.33 16.28 9.40
CA LEU A 256 2.70 15.56 10.50
C LEU A 256 3.64 15.37 11.70
N PHE A 257 4.96 15.24 11.47
CA PHE A 257 5.94 15.15 12.56
C PHE A 257 6.24 16.49 13.22
N GLU A 258 6.09 17.59 12.49
CA GLU A 258 6.34 18.96 12.98
C GLU A 258 5.15 19.58 13.74
N GLN A 259 4.06 18.81 13.92
CA GLN A 259 2.82 19.21 14.60
C GLN A 259 2.65 18.63 15.99
#